data_AF-A0A420TEK6-F1
#
_entry.id   AF-A0A420TEK6-F1
#
_cell.length_a   1.000
_cell.length_b   1.000
_cell.length_c   1.000
_cell.angle_alpha   90.00
_cell.angle_beta   90.00
_cell.angle_gamma   90.00
#
_symmetry.space_group_name_H-M   'P 1'
#
loop_
_entity.id
_entity.type
_entity.pdbx_description
1 polymer ?
#
loop_
_entity_poly.entity_id
_entity_poly.type
_entity_poly.pdbx_seq_one_letter_code
_entity_poly.pdbx_strand_id
1 'polypeptide(L)'
;MPIQPQISVFKRTGHTAGNQEKVENLVLQWKGKDVEITVGPERITFTAAPDHQKAGELLVKNIRAHMEKDGLWEDWKVGTQ
;
A
#
# COMPACT_ATOMS: atom_id res chain seq x y z
N MET A 1 0.26 -20.65 -10.55
CA MET A 1 1.01 -19.42 -10.21
C MET A 1 1.30 -19.48 -8.72
N PRO A 2 2.53 -19.24 -8.25
CA PRO A 2 2.78 -19.15 -6.82
C PRO A 2 1.94 -17.98 -6.27
N ILE A 3 1.09 -18.28 -5.30
CA ILE A 3 0.31 -17.27 -4.59
C ILE A 3 1.33 -16.48 -3.78
N GLN A 4 1.64 -15.25 -4.20
CA GLN A 4 2.45 -14.36 -3.40
C GLN A 4 1.65 -14.05 -2.12
N PRO A 5 2.19 -14.34 -0.91
CA PRO A 5 1.49 -14.03 0.32
C PRO A 5 1.17 -12.53 0.40
N GLN A 6 -0.07 -12.23 0.77
CA GLN A 6 -0.50 -10.88 1.10
C GLN A 6 0.14 -10.49 2.43
N ILE A 7 0.85 -9.36 2.42
CA ILE A 7 1.53 -8.82 3.60
C ILE A 7 0.63 -7.83 4.32
N SER A 8 -0.03 -6.95 3.57
CA SER A 8 -0.87 -5.91 4.16
C SER A 8 -1.93 -5.39 3.20
N VAL A 9 -2.96 -4.78 3.75
CA VAL A 9 -4.03 -4.11 3.02
C VAL A 9 -4.36 -2.78 3.69
N PHE A 10 -4.28 -1.69 2.94
CA PHE A 10 -4.85 -0.41 3.36
C PHE A 10 -6.25 -0.31 2.80
N LYS A 11 -7.21 0.15 3.60
CA LYS A 11 -8.59 0.34 3.17
C LYS A 11 -8.88 1.83 3.09
N ARG A 12 -9.53 2.24 2.02
CA ARG A 12 -9.99 3.61 1.87
C ARG A 12 -11.17 3.84 2.80
N THR A 13 -11.07 4.86 3.65
CA THR A 13 -12.11 5.32 4.57
C THR A 13 -12.68 6.68 4.17
N GLY A 14 -11.99 7.43 3.30
CA GLY A 14 -12.42 8.74 2.82
C GLY A 14 -12.81 8.75 1.34
N HIS A 15 -13.74 9.62 0.96
CA HIS A 15 -14.27 9.71 -0.42
C HIS A 15 -13.55 10.73 -1.31
N THR A 16 -12.37 11.23 -0.91
CA THR A 16 -11.70 12.31 -1.62
C THR A 16 -10.99 11.80 -2.88
N ALA A 17 -11.54 12.06 -4.07
CA ALA A 17 -11.00 11.57 -5.34
C ALA A 17 -9.52 11.95 -5.56
N GLY A 18 -9.11 13.17 -5.19
CA GLY A 18 -7.72 13.65 -5.35
C GLY A 18 -6.67 12.89 -4.54
N ASN A 19 -7.08 12.17 -3.49
CA ASN A 19 -6.15 11.37 -2.68
C ASN A 19 -5.85 10.00 -3.31
N GLN A 20 -6.68 9.52 -4.25
CA GLN A 20 -6.41 8.31 -5.02
C GLN A 20 -5.17 8.49 -5.91
N GLU A 21 -5.19 9.52 -6.77
CA GLU A 21 -4.13 9.77 -7.74
C GLU A 21 -2.77 10.05 -7.05
N LYS A 22 -2.79 10.76 -5.90
CA LYS A 22 -1.59 10.98 -5.09
C LYS A 22 -1.03 9.68 -4.53
N VAL A 23 -1.89 8.77 -4.08
CA VAL A 23 -1.45 7.47 -3.55
C VAL A 23 -0.98 6.56 -4.66
N GLU A 24 -1.61 6.57 -5.83
CA GLU A 24 -1.13 5.84 -7.01
C GLU A 24 0.26 6.33 -7.44
N ASN A 25 0.46 7.65 -7.52
CA ASN A 25 1.77 8.25 -7.81
C ASN A 25 2.82 7.93 -6.75
N LEU A 26 2.44 7.98 -5.46
CA LEU A 26 3.32 7.56 -4.37
C LEU A 26 3.73 6.11 -4.59
N VAL A 27 2.78 5.18 -4.68
CA VAL A 27 3.05 3.74 -4.85
C VAL A 27 3.88 3.44 -6.10
N LEU A 28 3.68 4.16 -7.21
CA LEU A 28 4.49 4.01 -8.42
C LEU A 28 5.99 4.26 -8.18
N GLN A 29 6.34 5.19 -7.27
CA GLN A 29 7.75 5.42 -6.91
C GLN A 29 8.37 4.27 -6.11
N TRP A 30 7.54 3.46 -5.45
CA TRP A 30 7.97 2.36 -4.58
C TRP A 30 7.76 0.98 -5.23
N LYS A 31 7.31 0.94 -6.48
CA LYS A 31 7.12 -0.31 -7.24
C LYS A 31 8.49 -0.95 -7.53
N GLY A 32 8.92 -1.85 -6.65
CA GLY A 32 10.16 -2.63 -6.77
C GLY A 32 9.95 -4.00 -7.42
N LYS A 33 11.03 -4.72 -7.71
CA LYS A 33 10.99 -6.08 -8.28
C LYS A 33 10.48 -7.14 -7.28
N ASP A 34 10.53 -6.85 -5.98
CA ASP A 34 10.35 -7.84 -4.92
C ASP A 34 9.02 -7.72 -4.16
N VAL A 35 8.32 -6.60 -4.35
CA VAL A 35 7.02 -6.32 -3.72
C VAL A 35 6.06 -5.80 -4.78
N GLU A 36 4.97 -6.53 -4.99
CA GLU A 36 3.88 -6.12 -5.84
C GLU A 36 2.87 -5.32 -5.01
N ILE A 37 2.44 -4.18 -5.57
CA ILE A 37 1.51 -3.26 -4.91
C ILE A 37 0.38 -2.99 -5.90
N THR A 38 -0.84 -3.33 -5.49
CA THR A 38 -2.05 -3.12 -6.28
C THR A 38 -2.89 -2.05 -5.61
N VAL A 39 -3.06 -0.91 -6.27
CA VAL A 39 -3.92 0.19 -5.81
C VAL A 39 -5.27 0.09 -6.50
N GLY A 40 -6.30 -0.28 -5.74
CA GLY A 40 -7.70 -0.27 -6.18
C GLY A 40 -8.43 0.98 -5.67
N PRO A 41 -9.69 1.17 -6.08
CA PRO A 41 -10.49 2.33 -5.68
C PRO A 41 -10.81 2.37 -4.17
N GLU A 42 -10.86 1.20 -3.52
CA GLU A 42 -11.23 1.05 -2.10
C GLU A 42 -10.12 0.45 -1.24
N ARG A 43 -9.08 -0.15 -1.85
CA ARG A 43 -8.04 -0.85 -1.11
C ARG A 43 -6.70 -0.83 -1.84
N ILE A 44 -5.62 -0.78 -1.07
CA ILE A 44 -4.25 -0.98 -1.56
C ILE A 44 -3.77 -2.29 -0.99
N THR A 45 -3.31 -3.19 -1.85
CA THR A 45 -2.85 -4.52 -1.46
C THR A 45 -1.36 -4.63 -1.69
N PHE A 46 -0.64 -5.14 -0.69
CA PHE A 46 0.79 -5.39 -0.74
C PHE A 46 1.04 -6.90 -0.72
N THR A 47 1.72 -7.41 -1.74
CA THR A 47 2.09 -8.80 -1.88
C THR A 47 3.60 -8.89 -2.11
N ALA A 48 4.25 -9.86 -1.48
CA ALA A 48 5.65 -10.15 -1.77
C ALA A 48 5.88 -11.66 -1.75
N ALA A 49 6.98 -12.09 -2.35
CA ALA A 49 7.44 -13.46 -2.18
C ALA A 49 7.78 -13.75 -0.70
N PRO A 50 7.67 -15.01 -0.24
CA PRO A 50 8.01 -15.39 1.14
C PRO A 50 9.43 -14.93 1.55
N ASP A 51 10.40 -15.08 0.66
CA ASP A 51 11.79 -14.66 0.86
C ASP A 51 11.96 -13.13 1.02
N HIS A 52 10.95 -12.35 0.61
CA HIS A 52 10.94 -10.89 0.65
C HIS A 52 9.91 -10.31 1.62
N GLN A 53 9.29 -11.13 2.47
CA GLN A 53 8.25 -10.68 3.41
C GLN A 53 8.73 -9.53 4.30
N LYS A 54 9.94 -9.62 4.88
CA LYS A 54 10.53 -8.57 5.72
C LYS A 54 10.76 -7.26 4.95
N ALA A 55 11.19 -7.34 3.70
CA ALA A 55 11.39 -6.18 2.84
C ALA A 55 10.04 -5.53 2.51
N GLY A 56 9.02 -6.35 2.24
CA GLY A 56 7.64 -5.92 2.03
C GLY A 56 7.04 -5.23 3.26
N GLU A 57 7.23 -5.77 4.46
CA GLU A 57 6.78 -5.12 5.70
C GLU A 57 7.45 -3.77 5.95
N LEU A 58 8.75 -3.65 5.66
CA LEU A 58 9.47 -2.39 5.76
C LEU A 58 8.93 -1.35 4.76
N LEU A 59 8.66 -1.79 3.53
CA LEU A 59 8.11 -0.96 2.47
C LEU A 59 6.69 -0.47 2.81
N VAL A 60 5.83 -1.35 3.35
CA VAL A 60 4.50 -0.98 3.86
C VAL A 60 4.59 0.11 4.92
N LYS A 61 5.52 -0.02 5.88
CA LYS A 61 5.74 1.01 6.92
C LYS A 61 6.20 2.34 6.33
N ASN A 62 7.09 2.32 5.33
CA ASN A 62 7.58 3.54 4.68
C ASN A 62 6.50 4.25 3.87
N ILE A 63 5.67 3.50 3.14
CA ILE A 63 4.54 4.08 2.39
C ILE A 63 3.53 4.69 3.35
N ARG A 64 3.19 3.98 4.43
CA ARG A 64 2.32 4.54 5.47
C ARG A 64 2.89 5.84 6.04
N ALA A 65 4.17 5.88 6.41
CA ALA A 65 4.79 7.08 6.95
C ALA A 65 4.78 8.26 5.96
N HIS A 66 4.96 8.01 4.66
CA HIS A 66 4.78 9.03 3.63
C HIS A 66 3.33 9.51 3.54
N MET A 67 2.37 8.59 3.53
CA MET A 67 0.95 8.93 3.51
C MET A 67 0.55 9.74 4.75
N GLU A 68 1.10 9.44 5.93
CA GLU A 68 0.88 10.22 7.16
C GLU A 68 1.45 11.64 7.03
N LYS A 69 2.65 11.78 6.45
CA LYS A 69 3.30 13.08 6.21
C LYS A 69 2.55 13.95 5.18
N ASP A 70 2.01 13.33 4.12
CA ASP A 70 1.25 14.02 3.07
C ASP A 70 -0.24 14.19 3.41
N GLY A 71 -0.67 13.75 4.60
CA GLY A 71 -2.07 13.82 5.05
C GLY A 71 -3.02 12.86 4.31
N LEU A 72 -2.48 11.94 3.51
CA LEU A 72 -3.25 10.95 2.74
C LEU A 72 -3.72 9.78 3.62
N TRP A 73 -3.04 9.54 4.74
CA TRP A 73 -3.34 8.40 5.62
C TRP A 73 -4.73 8.46 6.24
N GLU A 74 -5.29 9.66 6.44
CA GLU A 74 -6.63 9.80 7.01
C GLU A 74 -7.73 9.22 6.12
N ASP A 75 -7.55 9.30 4.79
CA ASP A 75 -8.43 8.67 3.80
C ASP A 75 -8.15 7.18 3.62
N TRP A 76 -7.03 6.66 4.11
CA TRP A 76 -6.54 5.30 3.84
C TRP A 76 -6.09 4.62 5.13
N LYS A 77 -7.02 4.33 6.04
CA LYS A 77 -6.67 3.63 7.29
C LYS A 77 -6.42 2.13 7.05
N VAL A 78 -5.56 1.52 7.87
CA VAL A 78 -5.49 0.04 7.91
C VAL A 78 -6.87 -0.47 8.29
N GLY A 79 -7.47 -1.27 7.41
CA GLY A 79 -8.63 -2.07 7.79
C GLY A 79 -8.15 -3.26 8.58
N THR A 80 -8.05 -3.14 9.90
CA THR A 80 -8.00 -4.31 10.78
C THR A 80 -9.22 -5.17 10.45
N GLN A 81 -8.99 -6.39 9.94
CA GLN A 81 -9.98 -7.45 9.98
C GLN A 81 -10.21 -7.87 11.42
#